data_AF-A0A672SWP9-F1
#
_entry.id   AF-A0A672SWP9-F1
#
_cell.length_a   1.000
_cell.length_b   1.000
_cell.length_c   1.000
_cell.angle_alpha   90.00
_cell.angle_beta   90.00
_cell.angle_gamma   90.00
#
_symmetry.space_group_name_H-M   'P 1'
#
loop_
_entity.id
_entity.type
_entity.pdbx_description
1 polymer ?
#
loop_
_entity_poly.entity_id
_entity_poly.type
_entity_poly.pdbx_seq_one_letter_code
_entity_poly.pdbx_strand_id
1 'polypeptide(L)'
;MLLSGLLQFLGRSLQLNSSLSFFYISFLFQYNIEPCPECGNMKLKHTLCGFCFEKVRKETAMIRKQISIMDGGPLNAPAVESVVLYENENPSEADKDKRIIERNRKRPYWFNM
;
A
#
# COMPACT_ATOMS: atom_id res chain seq x y z
N MET A 1 60.51 -16.24 46.12
CA MET A 1 61.06 -15.11 45.34
C MET A 1 61.60 -15.69 44.05
N LEU A 2 60.90 -15.43 42.94
CA LEU A 2 61.45 -14.78 41.73
C LEU A 2 62.47 -15.68 40.99
N LEU A 3 62.34 -16.05 39.71
CA LEU A 3 61.68 -15.37 38.60
C LEU A 3 61.72 -16.31 37.37
N SER A 4 60.63 -16.29 36.60
CA SER A 4 60.56 -16.35 35.12
C SER A 4 61.28 -17.46 34.35
N GLY A 5 60.50 -18.33 33.71
CA GLY A 5 61.02 -19.20 32.65
C GLY A 5 59.97 -20.05 31.95
N LEU A 6 59.29 -19.44 30.97
CA LEU A 6 58.96 -20.05 29.68
C LEU A 6 57.75 -21.02 29.53
N LEU A 7 57.07 -20.79 28.40
CA LEU A 7 55.97 -21.52 27.75
C LEU A 7 54.55 -21.14 28.20
N GLN A 8 53.95 -20.12 27.58
CA GLN A 8 53.22 -20.25 26.32
C GLN A 8 52.07 -21.27 26.39
N PHE A 9 50.95 -20.87 26.97
CA PHE A 9 49.66 -21.27 26.42
C PHE A 9 48.94 -20.02 25.93
N LEU A 10 49.14 -19.81 24.64
CA LEU A 10 48.54 -18.82 23.77
C LEU A 10 47.07 -18.61 24.12
N GLY A 11 46.74 -17.37 24.48
CA GLY A 11 45.39 -16.87 24.41
C GLY A 11 44.84 -17.18 23.02
N ARG A 12 43.82 -18.04 22.97
CA ARG A 12 43.03 -18.24 21.76
C ARG A 12 42.33 -16.93 21.47
N SER A 13 42.93 -16.22 20.52
CA SER A 13 42.34 -15.19 19.70
C SER A 13 40.86 -15.46 19.44
N LEU A 14 39.99 -14.71 20.12
CA LEU A 14 38.69 -14.33 19.59
C LEU A 14 38.93 -13.34 18.44
N GLN A 15 39.52 -13.82 17.34
CA GLN A 15 39.28 -13.20 16.03
C GLN A 15 37.87 -13.66 15.63
N LEU A 16 36.87 -12.98 16.19
CA LEU A 16 35.52 -12.98 15.65
C LEU A 16 35.64 -12.54 14.19
N ASN A 17 35.44 -13.50 13.29
CA ASN A 17 35.47 -13.35 11.85
C ASN A 17 34.47 -12.26 11.40
N SER A 18 34.91 -11.00 11.39
CA SER A 18 34.19 -9.87 10.81
C SER A 18 34.25 -9.87 9.27
N SER A 19 34.97 -10.82 8.67
CA SER A 19 35.18 -10.91 7.22
C SER A 19 34.14 -11.77 6.49
N LEU A 20 33.37 -12.61 7.19
CA LEU A 20 32.45 -13.57 6.56
C LEU A 20 30.97 -13.15 6.61
N SER A 21 30.58 -12.18 7.43
CA SER A 21 29.22 -11.63 7.42
C SER A 21 29.01 -10.58 6.31
N PHE A 22 30.09 -9.98 5.80
CA PHE A 22 30.03 -8.90 4.83
C PHE A 22 29.75 -9.38 3.39
N PHE A 23 29.88 -10.68 3.11
CA PHE A 23 29.82 -11.22 1.75
C PHE A 23 28.45 -11.82 1.35
N TYR A 24 27.58 -12.14 2.31
CA TYR A 24 26.33 -12.86 2.04
C TYR A 24 25.05 -12.01 2.07
N ILE A 25 25.15 -10.70 2.35
CA ILE A 25 24.02 -9.78 2.22
C ILE A 25 24.31 -8.84 1.05
N SER A 26 24.42 -9.40 -0.15
CA SER A 26 24.46 -8.60 -1.37
C SER A 26 23.06 -8.02 -1.57
N PHE A 27 22.87 -6.77 -1.19
CA PHE A 27 21.66 -6.00 -1.44
C PHE A 27 21.54 -5.84 -2.97
N LEU A 28 20.79 -6.74 -3.62
CA LEU A 28 20.65 -6.76 -5.07
C LEU A 28 20.04 -5.44 -5.54
N PHE A 29 20.76 -4.69 -6.36
CA PHE A 29 20.28 -3.43 -6.90
C PHE A 29 19.15 -3.67 -7.91
N GLN A 30 18.01 -3.02 -7.71
CA GLN A 30 16.82 -3.18 -8.55
C GLN A 30 16.72 -2.01 -9.55
N TYR A 31 16.86 -2.31 -10.84
CA TYR A 31 16.76 -1.32 -11.94
C TYR A 31 15.31 -1.08 -12.41
N ASN A 32 14.34 -1.65 -11.69
CA ASN A 32 12.95 -1.76 -12.14
C ASN A 32 12.08 -0.59 -11.64
N ILE A 33 12.68 0.51 -11.24
CA ILE A 33 11.98 1.64 -10.61
C ILE A 33 11.81 2.75 -11.66
N GLU A 34 10.59 3.23 -11.84
CA GLU A 34 10.23 4.29 -12.78
C GLU A 34 9.29 5.31 -12.12
N PRO A 35 9.31 6.58 -12.54
CA PRO A 35 8.35 7.57 -12.05
C PRO A 35 6.94 7.27 -12.56
N CYS A 36 5.94 7.44 -11.70
CA CYS A 36 4.54 7.29 -12.07
C CYS A 36 4.09 8.46 -12.96
N PRO A 37 3.41 8.21 -14.10
CA PRO A 37 2.97 9.28 -15.01
C PRO A 37 1.91 10.20 -14.39
N GLU A 38 1.12 9.70 -13.43
CA GLU A 38 0.02 10.44 -12.80
C GLU A 38 0.47 11.38 -11.67
N CYS A 39 1.41 10.93 -10.83
CA CYS A 39 1.76 11.65 -9.60
C CYS A 39 3.26 11.91 -9.43
N GLY A 40 4.11 11.42 -10.34
CA GLY A 40 5.57 11.58 -10.27
C GLY A 40 6.27 10.72 -9.22
N ASN A 41 5.55 10.05 -8.31
CA ASN A 41 6.18 9.16 -7.32
C ASN A 41 6.82 7.94 -7.97
N MET A 42 7.92 7.45 -7.38
CA MET A 42 8.59 6.23 -7.83
C MET A 42 7.70 5.01 -7.63
N LYS A 43 7.59 4.17 -8.66
CA LYS A 43 6.90 2.87 -8.63
C LYS A 43 7.75 1.79 -9.29
N LEU A 44 7.45 0.53 -8.99
CA LEU A 44 8.03 -0.61 -9.70
C LEU A 44 7.36 -0.77 -11.07
N LYS A 45 8.15 -1.15 -12.08
CA LYS A 45 7.66 -1.62 -13.38
C LYS A 45 6.69 -2.77 -13.19
N HIS A 46 5.63 -2.78 -14.00
CA HIS A 46 4.53 -3.76 -13.93
C HIS A 46 3.72 -3.78 -12.62
N THR A 47 3.95 -2.83 -11.71
CA THR A 47 3.17 -2.68 -10.46
C THR A 47 2.41 -1.35 -10.46
N LEU A 48 1.25 -1.34 -9.82
CA LEU A 48 0.50 -0.10 -9.59
C LEU A 48 1.28 0.85 -8.68
N CYS A 49 1.13 2.16 -8.88
CA CYS A 49 1.73 3.13 -7.98
C CYS A 49 1.04 3.04 -6.62
N GLY A 50 1.82 2.78 -5.55
CA GLY A 50 1.28 2.67 -4.20
C GLY A 50 0.57 3.94 -3.74
N PHE A 51 1.08 5.11 -4.13
CA PHE A 51 0.46 6.40 -3.76
C PHE A 51 -0.89 6.63 -4.46
N CYS A 52 -0.98 6.39 -5.76
CA CYS A 52 -2.24 6.51 -6.49
C CYS A 52 -3.25 5.47 -6.00
N PHE A 53 -2.80 4.24 -5.78
CA PHE A 53 -3.65 3.17 -5.26
C PHE A 53 -4.22 3.50 -3.88
N GLU A 54 -3.42 4.08 -2.99
CA GLU A 54 -3.88 4.45 -1.65
C GLU A 54 -5.00 5.51 -1.69
N LYS A 55 -4.97 6.45 -2.66
CA LYS A 55 -6.07 7.41 -2.87
C LYS A 55 -7.37 6.69 -3.26
N VAL A 56 -7.29 5.75 -4.19
CA VAL A 56 -8.45 4.95 -4.64
C VAL A 56 -8.96 4.06 -3.50
N ARG A 57 -8.06 3.44 -2.73
CA ARG A 57 -8.39 2.61 -1.58
C ARG A 57 -9.15 3.40 -0.51
N LYS A 58 -8.68 4.62 -0.18
CA LYS A 58 -9.37 5.49 0.78
C LYS A 58 -10.76 5.85 0.29
N GLU A 59 -10.92 6.16 -1.00
CA GLU A 59 -12.24 6.51 -1.51
C GLU A 59 -13.21 5.34 -1.54
N THR A 60 -12.76 4.19 -2.04
CA THR A 60 -13.56 2.96 -2.06
C THR A 60 -13.93 2.50 -0.64
N ALA A 61 -13.05 2.71 0.36
CA ALA A 61 -13.38 2.43 1.75
C ALA A 61 -14.52 3.31 2.27
N MET A 62 -14.55 4.60 1.90
CA MET A 62 -15.64 5.51 2.28
C MET A 62 -16.96 5.14 1.61
N ILE A 63 -16.92 4.75 0.34
CA ILE A 63 -18.10 4.25 -0.39
C ILE A 63 -18.64 2.99 0.28
N ARG A 64 -17.78 2.02 0.61
CA ARG A 64 -18.16 0.79 1.31
C ARG A 64 -18.76 1.07 2.70
N LYS A 65 -18.23 2.06 3.42
CA LYS A 65 -18.80 2.48 4.70
C LYS A 65 -20.23 3.00 4.52
N GLN A 66 -20.48 3.81 3.49
CA GLN A 66 -21.82 4.31 3.19
C GLN A 66 -22.78 3.16 2.82
N ILE A 67 -22.32 2.22 1.99
CA ILE A 67 -23.09 1.01 1.65
C ILE A 67 -23.45 0.23 2.91
N SER A 68 -22.49 0.01 3.81
CA SER A 68 -22.72 -0.73 5.06
C SER A 68 -23.73 -0.04 5.98
N ILE A 69 -23.75 1.30 6.02
CA ILE A 69 -24.74 2.06 6.80
C ILE A 69 -26.14 1.89 6.18
N MET A 70 -26.23 1.97 4.85
CA MET A 70 -27.48 1.81 4.12
C MET A 70 -28.03 0.38 4.18
N ASP A 71 -27.17 -0.64 4.18
CA ASP A 71 -27.57 -2.05 4.25
C ASP A 71 -28.08 -2.44 5.64
N GLY A 72 -27.70 -1.68 6.68
CA GLY A 72 -28.22 -1.85 8.05
C GLY A 72 -27.83 -3.17 8.74
N GLY A 73 -27.04 -4.05 8.10
CA GLY A 73 -26.65 -5.33 8.68
C GLY A 73 -26.01 -6.31 7.68
N PRO A 74 -25.51 -7.46 8.18
CA PRO A 74 -24.99 -8.51 7.33
C PRO A 74 -26.10 -9.16 6.49
N LEU A 75 -25.75 -9.61 5.27
CA LEU A 75 -26.63 -10.33 4.33
C LEU A 75 -27.82 -9.53 3.74
N ASN A 76 -27.82 -8.21 3.86
CA ASN A 76 -28.85 -7.33 3.27
C ASN A 76 -28.44 -6.76 1.89
N ALA A 77 -27.72 -7.53 1.09
CA ALA A 77 -27.26 -7.07 -0.21
C ALA A 77 -28.45 -6.94 -1.19
N PRO A 78 -28.65 -5.76 -1.81
CA PRO A 78 -29.73 -5.59 -2.77
C PRO A 78 -29.44 -6.29 -4.10
N ALA A 79 -30.50 -6.66 -4.83
CA ALA A 79 -30.41 -7.25 -6.17
C ALA A 79 -30.30 -6.20 -7.31
N VAL A 80 -30.22 -4.91 -6.97
CA VAL A 80 -30.11 -3.80 -7.93
C VAL A 80 -28.68 -3.27 -8.00
N GLU A 81 -28.29 -2.77 -9.16
CA GLU A 81 -27.01 -2.09 -9.34
C GLU A 81 -26.92 -0.83 -8.48
N SER A 82 -25.70 -0.43 -8.13
CA SER A 82 -25.43 0.78 -7.34
C SER A 82 -24.66 1.82 -8.13
N VAL A 83 -25.08 3.08 -8.03
CA VAL A 83 -24.42 4.25 -8.62
C VAL A 83 -23.94 5.17 -7.51
N VAL A 84 -22.72 5.69 -7.63
CA VAL A 84 -22.15 6.65 -6.69
C VAL A 84 -22.36 8.06 -7.24
N LEU A 85 -23.04 8.90 -6.47
CA LEU A 85 -23.23 10.32 -6.80
C LEU A 85 -22.43 11.20 -5.84
N TYR A 86 -21.77 12.21 -6.39
CA TYR A 86 -21.06 13.23 -5.62
C TYR A 86 -21.90 14.50 -5.43
N GLU A 87 -21.38 15.43 -4.63
CA GLU A 87 -22.05 16.72 -4.40
C GLU A 87 -22.37 17.45 -5.71
N ASN A 88 -23.60 17.95 -5.82
CA ASN A 88 -24.13 18.70 -6.96
C ASN A 88 -24.29 17.89 -8.25
N GLU A 89 -24.25 16.56 -8.19
CA GLU A 89 -24.57 15.68 -9.32
C GLU A 89 -25.99 15.15 -9.20
N ASN A 90 -26.76 15.26 -10.28
CA ASN A 90 -28.12 14.71 -10.34
C ASN A 90 -28.08 13.33 -11.01
N PRO A 91 -28.93 12.38 -10.56
CA PRO A 91 -29.04 11.08 -11.21
C PRO A 91 -29.49 11.23 -12.66
N SER A 92 -28.84 10.49 -13.56
CA SER A 92 -29.26 10.43 -14.97
C SER A 92 -30.56 9.62 -15.10
N GLU A 93 -31.26 9.76 -16.22
CA GLU A 93 -32.48 9.00 -16.46
C GLU A 93 -32.23 7.47 -16.49
N ALA A 94 -31.03 7.06 -16.90
CA ALA A 94 -30.59 5.68 -16.89
C ALA A 94 -30.32 5.12 -15.48
N ASP A 95 -30.17 5.99 -14.48
CA ASP A 95 -29.84 5.61 -13.11
C ASP A 95 -31.06 5.61 -12.17
N LYS A 96 -32.26 5.93 -12.69
CA LYS A 96 -33.51 6.00 -11.91
C LYS A 96 -33.85 4.69 -11.18
N ASP A 97 -33.54 3.55 -11.80
CA ASP A 97 -33.82 2.22 -11.24
C ASP A 97 -32.67 1.65 -10.39
N LYS A 98 -31.57 2.41 -10.24
CA LYS A 98 -30.37 1.98 -9.54
C LYS A 98 -30.32 2.53 -8.13
N ARG A 99 -29.64 1.82 -7.24
CA ARG A 99 -29.38 2.25 -5.86
C ARG A 99 -28.38 3.40 -5.86
N ILE A 100 -28.80 4.57 -5.37
CA ILE A 100 -27.95 5.75 -5.27
C ILE A 100 -27.16 5.73 -3.96
N ILE A 101 -25.83 5.86 -4.05
CA ILE A 101 -24.92 6.02 -2.92
C ILE A 101 -24.36 7.44 -2.96
N GLU A 102 -24.83 8.28 -2.05
CA GLU A 102 -24.42 9.69 -2.00
C GLU A 102 -23.08 9.90 -1.29
N ARG A 103 -22.27 10.80 -1.84
CA ARG A 103 -21.00 11.22 -1.29
C ARG A 103 -20.96 12.74 -1.10
N ASN A 104 -20.92 13.17 0.17
CA ASN A 104 -20.68 14.56 0.58
C ASN A 104 -19.20 14.95 0.37
N ARG A 105 -18.77 14.96 -0.90
CA ARG A 105 -17.55 15.62 -1.38
C ARG A 105 -17.68 15.90 -2.88
N LYS A 106 -16.77 16.72 -3.42
CA LYS A 106 -16.61 16.89 -4.87
C LYS A 106 -16.08 15.63 -5.56
N ARG A 107 -16.52 15.37 -6.79
CA ARG A 107 -16.01 14.28 -7.64
C ARG A 107 -14.52 14.46 -7.93
N PRO A 108 -13.69 13.43 -7.74
CA PRO A 108 -12.29 13.47 -8.14
C PRO A 108 -12.14 13.42 -9.66
N TYR A 109 -11.13 14.12 -10.18
CA TYR A 109 -10.82 14.15 -11.61
C TYR A 109 -10.50 12.76 -12.21
N TRP A 110 -9.98 11.83 -11.40
CA TRP A 110 -9.62 10.48 -11.83
C TRP A 110 -10.80 9.51 -11.80
N PHE A 111 -11.94 9.93 -11.26
CA PHE A 111 -13.14 9.09 -11.12
C PHE A 111 -14.24 9.60 -12.06
N ASN A 112 -14.06 9.27 -13.34
CA ASN A 112 -14.98 9.63 -14.41
C ASN A 112 -16.13 8.63 -14.52
N MET A 113 -17.25 9.10 -15.06
CA MET A 113 -18.49 8.34 -15.28
C MET A 113 -18.46 7.62 -16.63
#